data_AF-A0A482LYZ6-F1
#
_entry.id   AF-A0A482LYZ6-F1
#
_cell.length_a   1.000
_cell.length_b   1.000
_cell.length_c   1.000
_cell.angle_alpha   90.00
_cell.angle_beta   90.00
_cell.angle_gamma   90.00
#
_symmetry.space_group_name_H-M   'P 1'
#
loop_
_entity.id
_entity.type
_entity.pdbx_description
1 polymer ?
#
loop_
_entity_poly.entity_id
_entity_poly.type
_entity_poly.pdbx_seq_one_letter_code
_entity_poly.pdbx_strand_id
1 'polypeptide(L)'
;MEKREIENYIPDALISSLDEARKNIVSHFKSLTVNQKDHYDYKFGFKKKGGYKKRDDASFNGLYVNLSNEVYDSIKDGFGKNIAELVYKKDTKITKHDFAARCGRINAEFNIICEAIERIL
;
A
#
# COMPACT_ATOMS: atom_id res chain seq x y z
N MET A 1 -2.92 -17.62 4.40
CA MET A 1 -2.21 -16.34 4.50
C MET A 1 -1.93 -15.91 3.07
N GLU A 2 -2.69 -14.94 2.54
CA GLU A 2 -2.52 -14.50 1.13
C GLU A 2 -1.13 -13.90 0.93
N LYS A 3 -0.53 -14.16 -0.23
CA LYS A 3 0.76 -13.59 -0.60
C LYS A 3 0.57 -12.08 -0.77
N ARG A 4 1.39 -11.27 -0.09
CA ARG A 4 1.41 -9.82 -0.29
C ARG A 4 1.85 -9.54 -1.73
N GLU A 5 1.08 -8.71 -2.44
CA GLU A 5 1.51 -8.25 -3.76
C GLU A 5 2.73 -7.32 -3.64
N ILE A 6 3.52 -7.21 -4.71
CA ILE A 6 4.76 -6.40 -4.75
C ILE A 6 4.49 -4.92 -4.41
N GLU A 7 3.28 -4.44 -4.71
CA GLU A 7 2.85 -3.07 -4.46
C GLU A 7 2.83 -2.70 -2.97
N ASN A 8 2.65 -3.70 -2.10
CA ASN A 8 2.70 -3.50 -0.65
C ASN A 8 4.08 -3.09 -0.15
N TYR A 9 5.12 -3.30 -0.97
CA TYR A 9 6.52 -2.94 -0.69
C TYR A 9 6.96 -1.64 -1.40
N ILE A 10 6.06 -0.80 -1.91
CA ILE A 10 6.45 0.43 -2.64
C ILE A 10 6.48 1.65 -1.71
N PRO A 11 7.61 2.14 -1.16
CA PRO A 11 7.61 3.17 -0.13
C PRO A 11 6.71 4.40 -0.38
N ASP A 12 6.09 4.91 0.69
CA ASP A 12 5.14 6.04 0.62
C ASP A 12 5.77 7.29 -0.03
N ALA A 13 7.07 7.50 0.23
CA ALA A 13 7.84 8.61 -0.34
C ALA A 13 7.91 8.51 -1.86
N LEU A 14 8.07 7.29 -2.41
CA LEU A 14 8.14 7.09 -3.85
C LEU A 14 6.79 7.35 -4.52
N ILE A 15 5.71 6.84 -3.92
CA ILE A 15 4.35 7.10 -4.41
C ILE A 15 4.05 8.61 -4.38
N SER A 16 4.43 9.29 -3.31
CA SER A 16 4.21 10.73 -3.13
C SER A 16 5.03 11.58 -4.11
N SER A 17 6.12 11.05 -4.65
CA SER A 17 6.98 11.76 -5.60
C SER A 17 6.48 11.72 -7.05
N LEU A 18 5.48 10.87 -7.35
CA LEU A 18 4.96 10.72 -8.71
C LEU A 18 4.11 11.91 -9.16
N ASP A 19 3.13 12.32 -8.34
CA ASP A 19 2.22 13.42 -8.62
C ASP A 19 1.45 13.85 -7.35
N GLU A 20 0.83 15.04 -7.39
CA GLU A 20 0.07 15.59 -6.26
C GLU A 20 -1.17 14.77 -5.89
N ALA A 21 -1.81 14.09 -6.86
CA ALA A 21 -2.97 13.25 -6.57
C ALA A 21 -2.58 12.07 -5.69
N ARG A 22 -1.49 11.37 -6.03
CA ARG A 22 -0.95 10.25 -5.25
C ARG A 22 -0.42 10.69 -3.90
N LYS A 23 0.22 11.86 -3.82
CA LYS A 23 0.64 12.45 -2.55
C LYS A 23 -0.54 12.71 -1.60
N ASN A 24 -1.67 13.18 -2.12
CA ASN A 24 -2.90 13.33 -1.33
C ASN A 24 -3.52 11.99 -0.91
N ILE A 25 -3.46 10.96 -1.76
CA ILE A 25 -3.89 9.61 -1.36
C ILE A 25 -2.99 9.10 -0.22
N VAL A 26 -1.67 9.28 -0.33
CA VAL A 26 -0.70 8.85 0.70
C VAL A 26 -0.96 9.54 2.05
N SER A 27 -1.30 10.83 2.08
CA SER A 27 -1.55 11.53 3.34
C SER A 27 -2.74 10.91 4.12
N HIS A 28 -3.81 10.54 3.41
CA HIS A 28 -4.97 9.85 4.00
C HIS A 28 -4.64 8.39 4.31
N PHE A 29 -3.94 7.70 3.42
CA PHE A 29 -3.51 6.31 3.61
C PHE A 29 -2.66 6.15 4.89
N LYS A 30 -1.83 7.14 5.23
CA LYS A 30 -1.03 7.11 6.45
C LYS A 30 -1.85 7.04 7.73
N SER A 31 -3.09 7.54 7.73
CA SER A 31 -4.02 7.47 8.87
C SER A 31 -4.55 6.07 9.17
N LEU A 32 -4.39 5.13 8.23
CA LEU A 32 -4.79 3.75 8.43
C LEU A 32 -3.89 3.08 9.47
N THR A 33 -4.51 2.24 10.29
CA THR A 33 -3.78 1.32 11.18
C THR A 33 -2.94 0.35 10.36
N VAL A 34 -1.90 -0.23 10.98
CA VAL A 34 -1.05 -1.24 10.31
C VAL A 34 -1.89 -2.39 9.73
N ASN A 35 -2.88 -2.89 10.49
CA ASN A 35 -3.74 -3.98 10.04
C ASN A 35 -4.61 -3.61 8.83
N GLN A 36 -5.12 -2.36 8.78
CA GLN A 36 -5.85 -1.84 7.63
C GLN A 36 -4.94 -1.73 6.40
N LYS A 37 -3.71 -1.22 6.58
CA LYS A 37 -2.73 -1.13 5.48
C LYS A 37 -2.36 -2.49 4.93
N ASP A 38 -2.27 -3.51 5.78
CA ASP A 38 -1.92 -4.87 5.38
C ASP A 38 -2.99 -5.57 4.51
N HIS A 39 -4.26 -5.12 4.59
CA HIS A 39 -5.39 -5.69 3.83
C HIS A 39 -5.94 -4.73 2.76
N TYR A 40 -5.25 -3.61 2.52
CA TYR A 40 -5.70 -2.61 1.56
C TYR A 40 -5.16 -2.97 0.17
N ASP A 41 -6.05 -2.98 -0.83
CA ASP A 41 -5.64 -3.22 -2.22
C ASP A 41 -5.00 -1.95 -2.80
N TYR A 42 -3.69 -1.98 -3.03
CA TYR A 42 -2.96 -0.83 -3.55
C TYR A 42 -3.36 -0.42 -4.97
N LYS A 43 -3.78 -1.38 -5.80
CA LYS A 43 -4.10 -1.12 -7.21
C LYS A 43 -5.50 -0.54 -7.35
N PHE A 44 -6.44 -1.14 -6.62
CA PHE A 44 -7.87 -0.92 -6.82
C PHE A 44 -8.54 -0.24 -5.62
N GLY A 45 -7.89 -0.17 -4.46
CA GLY A 45 -8.46 0.36 -3.23
C GLY A 45 -9.72 -0.40 -2.84
N PHE A 46 -10.86 0.29 -2.94
CA PHE A 46 -12.17 -0.27 -2.64
C PHE A 46 -13.00 -0.57 -3.90
N LYS A 47 -12.41 -0.45 -5.10
CA LYS A 47 -13.13 -0.73 -6.36
C LYS A 47 -13.60 -2.18 -6.44
N LYS A 48 -14.79 -2.35 -7.04
CA LYS A 48 -15.35 -3.63 -7.46
C LYS A 48 -16.04 -3.49 -8.81
N LYS A 49 -16.44 -4.60 -9.41
CA LYS A 49 -17.26 -4.56 -10.63
C LYS A 49 -18.53 -3.74 -10.35
N GLY A 50 -18.72 -2.66 -11.11
CA GLY A 50 -19.90 -1.78 -11.00
C GLY A 50 -19.86 -0.74 -9.88
N GLY A 51 -18.71 -0.47 -9.24
CA GLY A 51 -18.60 0.63 -8.27
C GLY A 51 -17.54 0.39 -7.20
N TYR A 52 -17.90 0.71 -5.95
CA TYR A 52 -17.00 0.60 -4.79
C TYR A 52 -17.65 -0.26 -3.70
N LYS A 53 -16.84 -1.07 -3.02
CA LYS A 53 -17.19 -1.65 -1.73
C LYS A 53 -17.25 -0.51 -0.72
N LYS A 54 -18.34 -0.42 0.03
CA LYS A 54 -18.45 0.53 1.13
C LYS A 54 -17.49 0.13 2.26
N ARG A 55 -17.11 1.07 3.13
CA ARG A 55 -16.21 0.80 4.26
C ARG A 55 -16.77 -0.22 5.27
N ASP A 56 -18.08 -0.39 5.29
CA ASP A 56 -18.84 -1.33 6.13
C ASP A 56 -19.22 -2.63 5.39
N ASP A 57 -18.69 -2.85 4.18
CA ASP A 57 -18.94 -4.07 3.41
C ASP A 57 -18.52 -5.30 4.22
N ALA A 58 -19.42 -6.29 4.29
CA ALA A 58 -19.25 -7.49 5.10
C ALA A 58 -17.95 -8.26 4.77
N SER A 59 -17.46 -8.16 3.53
CA SER A 59 -16.19 -8.80 3.13
C SER A 59 -14.96 -8.26 3.86
N PHE A 60 -15.07 -7.10 4.53
CA PHE A 60 -14.00 -6.52 5.33
C PHE A 60 -14.06 -6.89 6.81
N ASN A 61 -15.08 -7.62 7.28
CA ASN A 61 -15.24 -8.01 8.69
C ASN A 61 -15.05 -6.84 9.69
N GLY A 62 -15.57 -5.66 9.33
CA GLY A 62 -15.48 -4.45 10.15
C GLY A 62 -14.12 -3.73 10.13
N LEU A 63 -13.14 -4.20 9.34
CA LEU A 63 -11.77 -3.64 9.34
C LEU A 63 -11.72 -2.14 9.02
N TYR A 64 -12.62 -1.65 8.17
CA TYR A 64 -12.65 -0.26 7.70
C TYR A 64 -13.83 0.55 8.21
N VAL A 65 -14.67 -0.01 9.11
CA VAL A 65 -15.93 0.62 9.54
C VAL A 65 -15.75 2.00 10.16
N ASN A 66 -14.59 2.22 10.80
CA ASN A 66 -14.25 3.46 11.50
C ASN A 66 -13.55 4.51 10.62
N LEU A 67 -13.36 4.25 9.31
CA LEU A 67 -12.81 5.27 8.41
C LEU A 67 -13.80 6.44 8.24
N SER A 68 -13.31 7.67 8.37
CA SER A 68 -14.11 8.85 8.03
C SER A 68 -14.50 8.84 6.54
N ASN A 69 -15.56 9.57 6.18
CA ASN A 69 -15.96 9.71 4.77
C ASN A 69 -14.79 10.28 3.94
N GLU A 70 -14.12 11.31 4.47
CA GLU A 70 -12.99 11.97 3.83
C GLU A 70 -11.84 11.00 3.52
N VAL A 71 -11.43 10.19 4.51
CA VAL A 71 -10.35 9.20 4.31
C VAL A 71 -10.79 8.16 3.30
N TYR A 72 -12.01 7.61 3.44
CA TYR A 72 -12.53 6.61 2.51
C TYR A 72 -12.60 7.14 1.08
N ASP A 73 -13.16 8.33 0.86
CA ASP A 73 -13.31 8.92 -0.46
C ASP A 73 -11.97 9.26 -1.11
N SER A 74 -10.97 9.61 -0.30
CA SER A 74 -9.62 9.91 -0.79
C SER A 74 -8.84 8.66 -1.21
N ILE A 75 -9.17 7.48 -0.68
CA ILE A 75 -8.42 6.24 -0.96
C ILE A 75 -9.26 5.18 -1.72
N LYS A 76 -10.56 5.38 -1.92
CA LYS A 76 -11.44 4.36 -2.53
C LYS A 76 -10.99 3.86 -3.90
N ASP A 77 -10.20 4.66 -4.61
CA ASP A 77 -9.72 4.40 -5.96
C ASP A 77 -8.42 3.59 -6.06
N GLY A 78 -7.70 3.39 -4.95
CA GLY A 78 -6.34 2.86 -4.98
C GLY A 78 -5.30 3.86 -5.49
N PHE A 79 -4.07 3.40 -5.68
CA PHE A 79 -2.98 4.15 -6.31
C PHE A 79 -2.87 3.90 -7.83
N GLY A 80 -3.71 3.00 -8.35
CA GLY A 80 -3.78 2.62 -9.76
C GLY A 80 -3.07 1.31 -10.08
N LYS A 81 -3.59 0.58 -11.07
CA LYS A 81 -3.11 -0.75 -11.48
C LYS A 81 -1.64 -0.81 -11.92
N ASN A 82 -1.08 0.32 -12.34
CA ASN A 82 0.29 0.46 -12.84
C ASN A 82 1.23 1.12 -11.83
N ILE A 83 0.86 1.19 -10.55
CA ILE A 83 1.66 1.90 -9.53
C ILE A 83 3.08 1.33 -9.40
N ALA A 84 3.25 0.01 -9.46
CA ALA A 84 4.57 -0.62 -9.44
C ALA A 84 5.44 -0.17 -10.61
N GLU A 85 4.89 -0.23 -11.83
CA GLU A 85 5.60 0.21 -13.04
C GLU A 85 6.01 1.68 -12.96
N LEU A 86 5.13 2.55 -12.44
CA LEU A 86 5.40 3.97 -12.32
C LEU A 86 6.53 4.26 -11.33
N VAL A 87 6.54 3.59 -10.18
CA VAL A 87 7.56 3.81 -9.15
C VAL A 87 8.90 3.24 -9.56
N TYR A 88 8.94 2.04 -10.13
CA TYR A 88 10.20 1.37 -10.49
C TYR A 88 10.72 1.74 -11.89
N LYS A 89 10.09 2.70 -12.59
CA LYS A 89 10.54 3.17 -13.93
C LYS A 89 11.92 3.83 -13.91
N LYS A 90 12.32 4.42 -12.78
CA LYS A 90 13.66 4.96 -12.55
C LYS A 90 14.39 4.08 -11.55
N ASP A 91 15.69 3.88 -11.76
CA ASP A 91 16.59 3.29 -10.76
C ASP A 91 16.61 4.16 -9.50
N THR A 92 15.62 3.93 -8.66
CA THR A 92 15.39 4.71 -7.45
C THR A 92 16.05 3.95 -6.32
N LYS A 93 17.03 4.58 -5.68
CA LYS A 93 17.70 3.98 -4.52
C LYS A 93 16.72 3.98 -3.35
N ILE A 94 16.31 2.78 -2.93
CA ILE A 94 15.45 2.59 -1.77
C ILE A 94 16.31 2.21 -0.58
N THR A 95 16.10 2.86 0.56
CA THR A 95 16.80 2.59 1.81
C THR A 95 15.92 1.80 2.76
N LYS A 96 16.52 1.13 3.75
CA LYS A 96 15.78 0.44 4.82
C LYS A 96 14.86 1.39 5.61
N HIS A 97 15.23 2.67 5.71
CA HIS A 97 14.42 3.68 6.38
C HIS A 97 13.08 3.90 5.66
N ASP A 98 13.06 3.82 4.34
CA ASP A 98 11.86 4.00 3.52
C ASP A 98 10.79 2.92 3.80
N PHE A 99 11.20 1.78 4.35
CA PHE A 99 10.32 0.68 4.74
C PHE A 99 9.88 0.72 6.21
N ALA A 100 10.68 1.33 7.09
CA ALA A 100 10.54 1.18 8.54
C ALA A 100 9.19 1.65 9.11
N ALA A 101 8.50 2.57 8.43
CA ALA A 101 7.23 3.15 8.90
C ALA A 101 5.97 2.48 8.31
N ARG A 102 6.12 1.49 7.42
CA ARG A 102 5.01 1.09 6.54
C ARG A 102 4.14 -0.04 7.09
N CYS A 103 4.75 -1.13 7.54
CA CYS A 103 4.01 -2.26 8.12
C CYS A 103 4.89 -3.07 9.09
N GLY A 104 4.25 -3.67 10.09
CA GLY A 104 4.94 -4.28 11.24
C GLY A 104 5.84 -5.47 10.90
N ARG A 105 5.72 -6.04 9.68
CA ARG A 105 6.46 -7.23 9.25
C ARG A 105 7.49 -6.97 8.14
N ILE A 106 7.53 -5.79 7.54
CA ILE A 106 8.34 -5.55 6.34
C ILE A 106 9.84 -5.69 6.60
N ASN A 107 10.32 -5.32 7.79
CA ASN A 107 11.73 -5.48 8.13
C ASN A 107 12.15 -6.95 8.20
N ALA A 108 11.28 -7.82 8.73
CA ALA A 108 11.53 -9.26 8.78
C ALA A 108 11.46 -9.87 7.38
N GLU A 109 10.43 -9.52 6.60
CA GLU A 109 10.26 -9.98 5.22
C GLU A 109 11.43 -9.53 4.33
N PHE A 110 11.86 -8.27 4.47
CA PHE A 110 12.97 -7.70 3.70
C PHE A 110 14.30 -8.37 4.06
N ASN A 111 14.59 -8.57 5.36
CA ASN A 111 15.79 -9.30 5.77
C ASN A 111 15.82 -10.72 5.19
N ILE A 112 14.70 -11.44 5.20
CA ILE A 112 14.59 -12.78 4.58
C ILE A 112 14.89 -12.73 3.08
N ILE A 113 14.38 -11.70 2.38
CA ILE A 113 14.65 -11.51 0.94
C ILE A 113 16.14 -11.21 0.71
N CYS A 114 16.75 -10.32 1.50
CA CYS A 114 18.17 -10.02 1.39
C CYS A 114 19.05 -11.25 1.65
N GLU A 115 18.79 -12.00 2.72
CA GLU A 115 19.52 -13.25 3.02
C GLU A 115 19.37 -14.28 1.89
N ALA A 116 18.19 -14.38 1.27
CA ALA A 116 17.98 -15.28 0.15
C ALA A 116 18.79 -14.87 -1.08
N ILE A 117 18.91 -13.56 -1.36
CA ILE A 117 19.72 -13.02 -2.46
C ILE A 117 21.21 -13.26 -2.18
N GLU A 118 21.68 -12.97 -0.97
CA GLU A 118 23.09 -13.18 -0.56
C GLU A 118 23.53 -14.65 -0.66
N ARG A 119 22.62 -15.62 -0.52
CA ARG A 119 22.93 -17.04 -0.68
C ARG A 119 23.08 -17.49 -2.14
N ILE A 120 22.59 -16.70 -3.10
CA ILE A 120 22.62 -17.02 -4.53
C ILE A 120 23.78 -16.30 -5.23
N LEU A 121 24.29 -15.22 -4.65
CA LEU A 121 25.47 -14.48 -5.10
C LEU A 121 26.77 -15.11 -4.59
#